data_AF-A0AA41S503-F1
#
_entry.id   AF-A0AA41S503-F1
#
_cell.length_a   1.000
_cell.length_b   1.000
_cell.length_c   1.000
_cell.angle_alpha   90.00
_cell.angle_beta   90.00
_cell.angle_gamma   90.00
#
_symmetry.space_group_name_H-M   'P 1'
#
loop_
_entity.id
_entity.type
_entity.pdbx_description
1 polymer ?
#
loop_
_entity_poly.entity_id
_entity_poly.type
_entity_poly.pdbx_seq_one_letter_code
_entity_poly.pdbx_strand_id
1 'polypeptide(L)' 'MSYQPCDIEGEPLPGTELKEVWKVVDAPENDKFQYTHFVHKINSLDTARKKLLASDSRLRPDRYALEKGDLSKAGSEKS' A
#
# COMPACT_ATOMS: atom_id res chain seq x y z
N MET A 1 -2.01 8.96 14.55
CA MET A 1 -1.75 8.09 15.71
C MET A 1 -0.81 8.83 16.63
N SER A 2 -1.15 8.91 17.90
CA SER A 2 -0.43 9.69 18.88
C SER A 2 -0.28 8.89 20.18
N TYR A 3 0.67 9.27 21.02
CA TYR A 3 0.89 8.66 22.32
C TYR A 3 1.21 9.73 23.37
N GLN A 4 0.97 9.40 24.62
CA GLN A 4 1.54 10.11 25.76
C GLN A 4 1.79 9.12 26.90
N PRO A 5 2.73 9.42 27.82
CA PRO A 5 2.96 8.58 29.00
C PRO A 5 1.72 8.54 29.91
N CYS A 6 1.39 7.35 30.41
CA CYS A 6 0.32 7.13 31.37
C CYS A 6 0.85 6.47 32.65
N ASP A 7 0.09 6.61 33.74
CA ASP A 7 0.32 5.86 34.98
C ASP A 7 -0.17 4.40 34.88
N ILE A 8 -0.15 3.67 36.01
CA ILE A 8 -0.55 2.27 36.08
C ILE A 8 -2.07 2.07 35.90
N GLU A 9 -2.87 3.11 36.12
CA GLU A 9 -4.33 3.08 35.90
C GLU A 9 -4.68 3.42 34.44
N GLY A 10 -3.70 3.92 33.67
CA GLY A 10 -3.85 4.28 32.26
C GLY A 10 -4.13 5.77 32.04
N GLU A 11 -4.09 6.57 33.10
CA GLU A 11 -4.35 8.01 33.04
C GLU A 11 -3.09 8.78 32.59
N PRO A 12 -3.22 9.83 31.76
CA PRO A 12 -2.08 10.62 31.31
C PRO A 12 -1.31 11.27 32.46
N LEU A 13 0.02 11.19 32.43
CA LEU A 13 0.83 11.84 33.45
C LEU A 13 0.65 13.37 33.41
N PRO A 14 0.59 14.07 34.57
CA PRO A 14 0.43 15.51 34.60
C PRO A 14 1.51 16.26 33.81
N GLY A 15 1.11 17.25 33.02
CA GLY A 15 2.01 18.06 32.20
C GLY A 15 2.54 17.37 30.94
N THR A 16 1.98 16.21 30.57
CA THR A 16 2.28 15.56 29.29
C THR A 16 1.26 15.94 28.21
N GLU A 17 1.69 15.87 26.95
CA GLU A 17 0.86 16.13 25.78
C GLU A 17 0.94 14.95 24.80
N LEU A 18 -0.13 14.74 24.05
CA LEU A 18 -0.17 13.76 22.97
C LEU A 18 0.83 14.14 21.87
N LYS A 19 1.83 13.28 21.66
CA LYS A 19 2.79 13.40 20.56
C LYS A 19 2.37 12.52 19.40
N GLU A 20 2.31 13.10 18.20
CA GLU A 20 2.08 12.32 16.98
C GLU A 20 3.25 11.36 16.75
N VAL A 21 2.94 10.08 16.55
CA VAL A 21 3.94 9.03 16.23
C VAL A 21 3.81 8.55 14.80
N TRP A 22 2.63 8.70 14.21
CA TRP A 22 2.41 8.30 12.84
C TRP A 22 1.18 8.99 12.27
N LYS A 23 1.25 9.39 11.01
CA LYS A 23 0.15 9.95 10.25
C LYS A 23 0.07 9.26 8.89
N VAL A 24 -1.14 8.92 8.47
CA VAL A 24 -1.38 8.45 7.11
C VAL A 24 -1.13 9.58 6.12
N VAL A 25 -0.45 9.27 5.02
CA VAL A 25 -0.22 10.23 3.93
C VAL A 25 -1.45 10.30 3.02
N ASP A 26 -1.60 11.41 2.31
CA ASP A 26 -2.69 11.58 1.35
C ASP A 26 -2.62 10.52 0.24
N ALA A 27 -3.79 10.12 -0.24
CA ALA A 27 -3.95 9.23 -1.39
C ALA A 27 -4.13 10.04 -2.67
N PRO A 28 -3.73 9.51 -3.84
CA PRO A 28 -4.06 10.11 -5.13
C PRO A 28 -5.57 10.35 -5.26
N GLU A 29 -5.94 11.55 -5.70
CA GLU A 29 -7.33 11.88 -5.96
C GLU A 29 -7.88 11.07 -7.15
N ASN A 30 -9.14 10.61 -7.04
CA ASN A 30 -9.85 9.87 -8.09
C ASN A 30 -9.12 8.61 -8.59
N ASP A 31 -8.30 7.97 -7.75
CA ASP A 31 -7.69 6.69 -8.13
C ASP A 31 -8.75 5.61 -8.37
N LYS A 32 -8.58 4.86 -9.46
CA LYS A 32 -9.54 3.84 -9.91
C LYS A 32 -9.81 2.75 -8.87
N PHE A 33 -8.81 2.40 -8.06
CA PHE A 33 -8.88 1.32 -7.09
C PHE A 33 -8.63 1.80 -5.65
N GLN A 34 -8.64 3.12 -5.43
CA GLN A 34 -8.38 3.76 -4.14
C GLN A 34 -7.01 3.37 -3.55
N TYR A 35 -6.02 3.19 -4.42
CA TYR A 35 -4.66 2.88 -4.04
C TYR A 35 -3.94 4.10 -3.47
N THR A 36 -3.02 3.85 -2.54
CA THR A 36 -2.08 4.88 -2.10
C THR A 36 -0.96 5.04 -3.12
N HIS A 37 -0.22 6.15 -3.05
CA HIS A 37 0.99 6.35 -3.85
C HIS A 37 2.02 5.22 -3.70
N PHE A 38 2.05 4.56 -2.53
CA PHE A 38 2.91 3.41 -2.30
C PHE A 38 2.46 2.19 -3.11
N VAL A 39 1.16 1.89 -3.13
CA VAL A 39 0.61 0.71 -3.83
C VAL A 39 0.84 0.78 -5.34
N HIS A 40 0.77 1.97 -5.95
CA HIS A 40 1.10 2.16 -7.38
C HIS A 40 2.52 1.73 -7.77
N LYS A 41 3.45 1.62 -6.81
CA LYS A 41 4.83 1.20 -7.07
C LYS A 41 5.05 -0.30 -6.86
N ILE A 42 4.13 -1.00 -6.18
CA ILE A 42 4.33 -2.41 -5.81
C ILE A 42 4.32 -3.33 -7.04
N ASN A 43 3.40 -3.08 -7.98
CA ASN A 43 3.23 -3.93 -9.16
C ASN A 43 3.95 -3.40 -10.42
N SER A 44 4.62 -2.25 -10.33
CA SER A 44 5.28 -1.63 -11.48
C SER A 44 6.56 -2.37 -11.88
N LEU A 45 6.70 -2.63 -13.18
CA LEU A 45 7.94 -3.11 -13.80
C LEU A 45 8.99 -2.00 -13.97
N ASP A 46 8.59 -0.73 -13.93
CA ASP A 46 9.52 0.40 -14.05
C ASP A 46 10.38 0.56 -12.80
N THR A 47 9.81 0.25 -11.64
CA THR A 47 10.51 0.25 -10.34
C THR A 47 11.09 -1.12 -9.99
N ALA A 48 10.98 -2.10 -10.88
CA ALA A 48 11.46 -3.46 -10.66
C ALA A 48 12.98 -3.58 -10.69
N ARG A 49 13.54 -4.47 -9.84
CA ARG A 49 14.90 -4.96 -10.06
C ARG A 49 14.94 -5.83 -11.33
N LYS A 50 16.04 -5.74 -12.10
CA LYS A 50 16.20 -6.41 -13.40
C LYS A 50 16.15 -7.96 -13.37
N LYS A 51 16.43 -8.58 -12.23
CA LYS A 51 16.49 -10.04 -12.08
C LYS A 51 15.39 -10.52 -11.14
N LEU A 52 14.19 -10.67 -11.69
CA LEU A 52 13.06 -11.21 -10.94
C LEU A 52 13.09 -12.73 -10.95
N LEU A 53 12.71 -13.33 -9.83
CA LEU A 53 12.39 -14.75 -9.80
C LEU A 53 11.13 -14.97 -10.63
N ALA A 54 11.02 -16.15 -11.25
CA ALA A 54 9.83 -16.50 -12.04
C ALA A 54 8.52 -16.48 -11.22
N SER A 55 8.62 -16.64 -9.90
CA SER A 55 7.49 -16.59 -8.95
C SER A 55 7.13 -15.17 -8.47
N ASP A 56 7.82 -14.13 -8.94
CA ASP A 56 7.52 -12.77 -8.53
C ASP A 56 6.12 -12.33 -9.01
N SER A 57 5.34 -11.69 -8.12
CA SER A 57 3.96 -11.31 -8.42
C SER A 57 3.83 -10.33 -9.59
N ARG A 58 4.87 -9.55 -9.90
CA ARG A 58 4.86 -8.63 -11.05
C ARG A 58 4.88 -9.33 -12.40
N LEU A 59 5.24 -10.61 -12.42
CA LEU A 59 5.23 -11.46 -13.62
C LEU A 59 3.91 -12.21 -13.82
N ARG A 60 2.92 -12.02 -12.93
CA ARG A 60 1.62 -12.66 -13.07
C ARG A 60 0.84 -12.06 -14.26
N PRO A 61 0.50 -12.86 -15.28
CA PRO A 61 -0.06 -12.35 -16.53
C PRO A 61 -1.46 -11.76 -16.36
N ASP A 62 -2.26 -12.34 -15.47
CA ASP A 62 -3.60 -11.85 -15.14
C ASP A 62 -3.57 -10.45 -14.50
N ARG A 63 -2.67 -10.23 -13.54
CA ARG A 63 -2.48 -8.92 -12.89
C ARG A 63 -1.93 -7.87 -13.85
N TYR A 64 -1.00 -8.25 -14.72
CA TYR A 64 -0.46 -7.34 -15.73
C TYR A 64 -1.53 -6.91 -16.74
N ALA A 65 -2.37 -7.85 -17.20
CA ALA A 65 -3.50 -7.53 -18.08
C ALA A 65 -4.50 -6.58 -17.39
N LEU A 66 -4.81 -6.82 -16.11
CA LEU A 66 -5.70 -5.96 -15.33
C LEU A 66 -5.16 -4.53 -15.17
N GLU A 67 -3.86 -4.38 -14.91
CA GLU A 67 -3.18 -3.07 -14.80
C GLU A 67 -3.25 -2.29 -16.12
N LYS A 68 -3.20 -2.97 -17.27
CA LYS A 68 -3.39 -2.36 -18.60
C LYS A 68 -4.85 -2.14 -18.97
N GLY A 69 -5.80 -2.56 -18.13
CA GLY A 69 -7.24 -2.43 -18.38
C GLY A 69 -7.83 -3.51 -19.29
N ASP A 70 -7.07 -4.57 -19.63
CA ASP A 70 -7.53 -5.68 -20.45
C ASP A 70 -8.26 -6.72 -19.58
N LEU A 71 -9.54 -6.46 -19.32
CA LEU A 71 -10.37 -7.31 -18.46
C LEU A 71 -10.62 -8.71 -19.04
N SER A 72 -10.71 -8.83 -20.37
CA SER A 72 -10.93 -10.14 -21.01
C SER A 72 -9.71 -11.03 -20.82
N LYS A 73 -8.51 -10.49 -21.08
CA LYS A 73 -7.26 -11.24 -20.88
C LYS A 73 -6.98 -11.51 -19.42
N ALA A 74 -7.25 -10.55 -18.54
CA ALA A 74 -7.14 -10.77 -17.10
C ALA A 74 -8.03 -11.93 -16.64
N GLY A 75 -9.25 -12.02 -17.20
CA GLY A 75 -10.17 -13.13 -16.97
C GLY A 75 -9.61 -14.47 -17.45
N SER A 76 -9.10 -14.54 -18.69
CA SER A 76 -8.59 -15.78 -19.27
C SER A 76 -7.32 -16.30 -18.59
N GLU A 77 -6.38 -15.41 -18.22
CA GLU A 77 -5.10 -15.77 -17.60
C GLU A 77 -5.24 -16.19 -16.12
N LYS A 78 -6.40 -15.93 -15.51
CA LYS A 78 -6.70 -16.31 -14.12
C LYS A 78 -7.23 -17.74 -14.00
N SER A 79 -7.82 -18.28 -15.06
CA SER A 79 -8.44 -19.62 -15.13
C SER A 79 -7.42 -20.70 -15.44
#